data_AF-A0A6V7K161-F1
#
_entry.id   AF-A0A6V7K161-F1
#
_cell.length_a   1.000
_cell.length_b   1.000
_cell.length_c   1.000
_cell.angle_alpha   90.00
_cell.angle_beta   90.00
_cell.angle_gamma   90.00
#
_symmetry.space_group_name_H-M   'P 1'
#
loop_
_entity.id
_entity.type
_entity.pdbx_description
1 polymer ?
#
loop_
_entity_poly.entity_id
_entity_poly.type
_entity_poly.pdbx_seq_one_letter_code
_entity_poly.pdbx_strand_id
1 'polypeptide(L)'
;VAAKLDVSPVSDIIGIKSPDTFIRTIYAGNAIQTLKVKDNVKVVSVRGTSFEPYALEGGSAPTEPAPAGDYNTNAVEFVKQELSKSDRPDLASAKAVVSGGRGLKSGENFKLIYDLADKLNAAVGASRAAVDAGYVANDLQVGQTGKIVAP
;
A
#
# COMPACT_ATOMS: atom_id res chain seq x y z
N VAL A 1 10.48 -6.37 14.16
CA VAL A 1 11.75 -5.60 14.32
C VAL A 1 11.68 -4.66 15.51
N ALA A 2 10.80 -3.65 15.51
CA ALA A 2 10.70 -2.66 16.61
C ALA A 2 10.63 -3.27 18.01
N ALA A 3 9.80 -4.30 18.22
CA ALA A 3 9.72 -5.01 19.51
C ALA A 3 11.04 -5.65 19.96
N LYS A 4 11.83 -6.22 19.04
CA LYS A 4 13.15 -6.79 19.38
C LYS A 4 14.19 -5.71 19.74
N LEU A 5 13.97 -4.48 19.28
CA LEU A 5 14.82 -3.33 19.56
C LEU A 5 14.32 -2.51 20.75
N ASP A 6 13.19 -2.88 21.36
CA ASP A 6 12.52 -2.15 22.43
C ASP A 6 12.25 -0.67 22.08
N VAL A 7 11.70 -0.43 20.88
CA VAL A 7 11.33 0.92 20.40
C VAL A 7 9.89 0.97 19.87
N SER A 8 9.31 2.16 19.88
CA SER A 8 7.98 2.42 19.34
C SER A 8 8.03 2.71 17.83
N PRO A 9 7.43 1.87 16.97
CA PRO A 9 7.42 2.13 15.54
C PRO A 9 6.46 3.27 15.16
N VAL A 10 6.78 3.98 14.08
CA VAL A 10 5.88 4.95 13.44
C VAL A 10 5.37 4.39 12.14
N SER A 11 4.06 4.19 12.05
CA SER A 11 3.46 3.58 10.85
C SER A 11 2.88 4.61 9.90
N ASP A 12 3.02 4.33 8.61
CA ASP A 12 2.30 4.97 7.51
C ASP A 12 2.48 6.51 7.50
N ILE A 13 3.75 6.94 7.55
CA ILE A 13 4.10 8.36 7.51
C ILE A 13 3.81 8.94 6.12
N ILE A 14 3.33 10.18 6.12
CA ILE A 14 3.05 10.99 4.92
C ILE A 14 4.03 12.16 4.77
N GLY A 15 4.96 12.32 5.71
CA GLY A 15 5.93 13.40 5.68
C GLY A 15 6.98 13.31 6.78
N ILE A 16 8.13 13.93 6.52
CA ILE A 16 9.29 14.00 7.42
C ILE A 16 9.61 15.48 7.62
N LYS A 17 9.58 15.97 8.87
CA LYS A 17 9.98 17.36 9.21
C LYS A 17 11.43 17.45 9.66
N SER A 18 11.91 16.41 10.34
CA SER A 18 13.28 16.28 10.82
C SER A 18 13.60 14.79 11.00
N PRO A 19 14.87 14.40 11.24
CA PRO A 19 15.25 12.99 11.45
C PRO A 19 14.49 12.26 12.57
N ASP A 20 13.84 12.99 13.48
CA ASP A 20 13.07 12.47 14.60
C ASP A 20 11.60 12.92 14.62
N THR A 21 11.14 13.71 13.64
CA THR A 21 9.77 14.25 13.63
C THR A 21 9.06 13.92 12.32
N PHE A 22 7.97 13.17 12.45
CA PHE A 22 7.21 12.61 11.33
C PHE A 22 5.77 13.12 11.34
N ILE A 23 5.14 13.06 10.18
CA ILE A 23 3.73 13.39 9.96
C ILE A 23 3.01 12.12 9.52
N ARG A 24 1.87 11.81 10.13
CA ARG A 24 0.99 10.72 9.70
C ARG A 24 -0.47 11.13 9.80
N THR A 25 -1.34 10.41 9.12
CA THR A 25 -2.79 10.55 9.31
C THR A 25 -3.30 9.64 10.42
N ILE A 26 -4.34 10.09 11.13
CA ILE A 26 -5.11 9.31 12.09
C ILE A 26 -6.62 9.49 11.79
N TYR A 27 -7.48 8.72 12.46
CA TYR A 27 -8.94 8.76 12.26
C TYR A 27 -9.36 8.64 10.79
N ALA A 28 -8.85 7.61 10.10
CA ALA A 28 -9.14 7.35 8.69
C ALA A 28 -8.82 8.52 7.74
N GLY A 29 -7.79 9.32 8.05
CA GLY A 29 -7.40 10.46 7.22
C GLY A 29 -7.98 11.80 7.69
N ASN A 30 -8.92 11.81 8.63
CA ASN A 30 -9.62 13.03 9.06
C ASN A 30 -8.76 13.97 9.92
N ALA A 31 -7.63 13.50 10.45
CA ALA A 31 -6.71 14.34 11.21
C ALA A 31 -5.25 14.03 10.88
N ILE A 32 -4.43 15.08 10.91
CA ILE A 32 -2.99 15.03 10.68
C ILE A 32 -2.28 15.16 12.02
N GLN A 33 -1.47 14.15 12.35
CA GLN A 33 -0.65 14.14 13.56
C GLN A 33 0.81 14.38 13.18
N THR A 34 1.41 15.42 13.76
CA THR A 34 2.87 15.55 13.83
C THR A 34 3.35 14.92 15.13
N LEU A 35 4.32 14.02 15.07
CA LEU A 35 4.89 13.36 16.25
C LEU A 35 6.41 13.38 16.24
N LYS A 36 7.01 13.48 17.43
CA LYS A 36 8.45 13.39 17.65
C LYS A 36 8.80 12.05 18.30
N VAL A 37 9.66 11.27 17.66
CA VAL A 37 10.16 9.99 18.16
C VAL A 37 11.34 10.24 19.10
N LYS A 38 11.22 9.73 20.32
CA LYS A 38 12.26 9.87 21.36
C LYS A 38 13.27 8.74 21.36
N ASP A 39 12.90 7.59 20.79
CA ASP A 39 13.73 6.39 20.75
C ASP A 39 14.96 6.59 19.87
N ASN A 40 16.06 5.92 20.20
CA ASN A 40 17.33 6.05 19.48
C ASN A 40 17.21 5.53 18.03
N VAL A 41 16.56 4.38 17.84
CA VAL A 41 16.32 3.78 16.53
C VAL A 41 14.92 4.11 16.04
N LYS A 42 14.81 4.62 14.81
CA LYS A 42 13.53 4.99 14.20
C LYS A 42 13.09 3.86 13.27
N VAL A 43 12.15 3.04 13.73
CA VAL A 43 11.50 2.03 12.87
C VAL A 43 10.25 2.67 12.27
N VAL A 44 10.29 2.92 10.96
CA VAL A 44 9.25 3.70 10.27
C VAL A 44 8.74 2.94 9.05
N SER A 45 7.42 2.89 8.87
CA SER A 45 6.83 2.52 7.57
C SER A 45 6.31 3.77 6.85
N VAL A 46 6.51 3.81 5.54
CA VAL A 46 6.28 5.00 4.71
C VAL A 46 5.10 4.77 3.77
N ARG A 47 4.21 5.76 3.67
CA ARG A 47 3.16 5.75 2.66
C ARG A 47 3.75 6.07 1.29
N GLY A 48 3.83 5.07 0.41
CA GLY A 48 4.44 5.22 -0.91
C GLY A 48 3.88 6.40 -1.72
N THR A 49 2.56 6.58 -1.71
CA THR A 49 1.88 7.66 -2.46
C THR A 49 2.15 9.09 -1.94
N SER A 50 2.84 9.23 -0.81
CA SER A 50 3.17 10.55 -0.23
C SER A 50 4.58 11.02 -0.56
N PHE A 51 5.38 10.20 -1.25
CA PHE A 51 6.76 10.51 -1.59
C PHE A 51 6.99 10.24 -3.07
N GLU A 52 7.59 11.20 -3.76
CA GLU A 52 7.97 11.02 -5.15
C GLU A 52 9.04 9.92 -5.27
N PRO A 53 8.90 8.99 -6.24
CA PRO A 53 9.95 8.02 -6.50
C PRO A 53 11.20 8.74 -6.98
N TYR A 54 12.35 8.35 -6.44
CA TYR A 54 13.63 8.86 -6.90
C TYR A 54 14.04 8.17 -8.22
N ALA A 55 14.80 8.87 -9.07
CA ALA A 55 15.32 8.29 -10.30
C ALA A 55 16.23 7.09 -10.00
N LEU A 56 16.05 5.97 -10.69
CA LEU A 56 16.85 4.76 -10.49
C LEU A 56 18.21 4.82 -11.20
N GLU A 57 18.48 5.87 -11.97
CA GLU A 57 19.71 6.06 -12.75
C GLU A 57 20.65 7.06 -12.06
N GLY A 58 21.96 6.91 -12.29
CA GLY A 58 22.99 7.84 -11.80
C GLY A 58 23.48 7.60 -10.37
N GLY A 59 22.89 6.65 -9.64
CA GLY A 59 23.41 6.18 -8.35
C GLY A 59 24.50 5.12 -8.51
N SER A 60 25.56 5.22 -7.71
CA SER A 60 26.55 4.14 -7.55
C SER A 60 26.69 3.84 -6.06
N ALA A 61 26.32 2.63 -5.66
CA ALA A 61 26.50 2.13 -4.31
C ALA A 61 27.22 0.77 -4.38
N PRO A 62 28.29 0.56 -3.59
CA PRO A 62 28.95 -0.74 -3.51
C PRO A 62 28.00 -1.77 -2.89
N THR A 63 28.07 -3.00 -3.39
CA THR A 63 27.35 -4.13 -2.78
C THR A 63 28.23 -4.80 -1.73
N GLU A 64 27.67 -5.02 -0.54
CA GLU A 64 28.32 -5.81 0.52
C GLU A 64 27.47 -7.04 0.88
N PRO A 65 28.08 -8.22 1.13
CA PRO A 65 27.35 -9.35 1.67
C PRO A 65 26.78 -9.02 3.05
N ALA A 66 25.49 -9.28 3.25
CA ALA A 66 24.90 -9.25 4.58
C ALA A 66 25.59 -10.29 5.50
N PRO A 67 25.61 -10.08 6.84
CA PRO A 67 26.12 -11.07 7.78
C PRO A 67 25.50 -12.44 7.52
N ALA A 68 26.27 -13.52 7.59
CA ALA A 68 25.70 -14.86 7.48
C ALA A 68 24.89 -15.21 8.73
N GLY A 69 23.77 -15.92 8.58
CA GLY A 69 22.93 -16.38 9.69
C GLY A 69 21.90 -17.42 9.25
N ASP A 70 21.40 -18.19 10.21
CA ASP A 70 20.22 -19.04 9.99
C ASP A 70 18.96 -18.19 10.18
N TYR A 71 18.31 -17.86 9.07
CA TYR A 71 17.08 -17.09 9.03
C TYR A 71 15.83 -17.95 8.92
N ASN A 72 16.00 -19.27 8.82
CA ASN A 72 14.86 -20.17 8.73
C ASN A 72 14.15 -20.23 10.06
N THR A 73 12.83 -20.14 9.98
CA THR A 73 11.95 -20.42 11.11
C THR A 73 11.02 -21.55 10.71
N ASN A 74 10.88 -22.55 11.58
CA ASN A 74 9.91 -23.62 11.38
C ASN A 74 8.47 -23.17 11.70
N ALA A 75 8.26 -21.89 12.03
CA ALA A 75 6.96 -21.35 12.39
C ALA A 75 6.07 -21.05 11.17
N VAL A 76 6.66 -20.79 10.00
CA VAL A 76 5.94 -20.45 8.76
C VAL A 76 6.67 -21.06 7.57
N GLU A 77 5.94 -21.74 6.70
CA GLU A 77 6.43 -22.24 5.42
C GLU A 77 5.67 -21.55 4.27
N PHE A 78 6.39 -21.02 3.29
CA PHE A 78 5.79 -20.52 2.07
C PHE A 78 5.48 -21.69 1.14
N VAL A 79 4.20 -22.03 0.98
CA VAL A 79 3.77 -23.16 0.14
C VAL A 79 3.45 -22.71 -1.30
N LYS A 80 2.61 -21.69 -1.45
CA LYS A 80 2.20 -21.14 -2.76
C LYS A 80 1.72 -19.69 -2.63
N GLN A 81 1.74 -18.98 -3.74
CA GLN A 81 1.10 -17.67 -3.91
C GLN A 81 0.20 -17.71 -5.13
N GLU A 82 -1.06 -17.28 -4.97
CA GLU A 82 -2.01 -17.08 -6.06
C GLU A 82 -2.17 -15.58 -6.27
N LEU A 83 -1.65 -15.07 -7.39
CA LEU A 83 -1.73 -13.67 -7.76
C LEU A 83 -2.91 -13.47 -8.71
N SER A 84 -3.76 -12.48 -8.41
CA SER A 84 -4.74 -11.97 -9.37
C SER A 84 -4.00 -11.40 -10.58
N LYS A 85 -4.04 -12.11 -11.72
CA LYS A 85 -3.50 -11.58 -12.97
C LYS A 85 -4.48 -10.57 -13.55
N SER A 86 -3.98 -9.36 -13.79
CA SER A 86 -4.72 -8.31 -14.49
C SER A 86 -3.79 -7.69 -15.52
N ASP A 87 -4.29 -7.47 -16.73
CA ASP A 87 -3.58 -6.69 -17.76
C ASP A 87 -3.64 -5.18 -17.48
N ARG A 88 -4.34 -4.78 -16.42
CA ARG A 88 -4.54 -3.39 -16.01
C ARG A 88 -3.43 -2.92 -15.06
N PRO A 89 -3.14 -1.61 -15.03
CA PRO A 89 -2.18 -1.05 -14.08
C PRO A 89 -2.51 -1.44 -12.63
N ASP A 90 -1.48 -1.59 -11.80
CA ASP A 90 -1.69 -1.84 -10.37
C ASP A 90 -2.34 -0.61 -9.70
N LEU A 91 -3.29 -0.89 -8.81
CA LEU A 91 -4.13 0.11 -8.18
C LEU A 91 -3.34 1.15 -7.37
N ALA A 92 -2.20 0.78 -6.77
CA ALA A 92 -1.39 1.69 -5.97
C ALA A 92 -0.50 2.62 -6.80
N SER A 93 -0.28 2.33 -8.09
CA SER A 93 0.62 3.09 -8.98
C SER A 93 -0.08 3.68 -10.21
N ALA A 94 -1.37 3.42 -10.38
CA ALA A 94 -2.12 3.92 -11.52
C ALA A 94 -2.38 5.44 -11.47
N LYS A 95 -2.24 6.10 -12.62
CA LYS A 95 -2.56 7.53 -12.82
C LYS A 95 -4.05 7.84 -12.91
N ALA A 96 -4.87 6.81 -13.06
CA ALA A 96 -6.30 6.93 -13.15
C ALA A 96 -6.91 5.67 -12.53
N VAL A 97 -8.00 5.84 -11.78
CA VAL A 97 -8.72 4.74 -11.16
C VAL A 97 -10.20 4.90 -11.45
N VAL A 98 -10.83 3.84 -11.99
CA VAL A 98 -12.28 3.74 -12.10
C VAL A 98 -12.77 2.81 -11.01
N SER A 99 -13.59 3.31 -10.09
CA SER A 99 -14.04 2.54 -8.94
C SER A 99 -15.52 2.19 -9.00
N GLY A 100 -15.84 0.92 -8.72
CA GLY A 100 -17.21 0.44 -8.57
C GLY A 100 -17.63 0.24 -7.11
N GLY A 101 -18.93 0.30 -6.84
CA GLY A 101 -19.49 0.09 -5.52
C GLY A 101 -20.79 -0.71 -5.52
N ARG A 102 -21.47 -0.75 -4.37
CA ARG A 102 -22.76 -1.47 -4.22
C ARG A 102 -23.82 -1.05 -5.24
N GLY A 103 -23.76 0.18 -5.74
CA GLY A 103 -24.67 0.70 -6.75
C GLY A 103 -24.70 -0.10 -8.06
N LEU A 104 -23.69 -0.92 -8.34
CA LEU A 104 -23.65 -1.80 -9.51
C LEU A 104 -24.56 -3.03 -9.37
N LYS A 105 -25.03 -3.36 -8.16
CA LYS A 105 -25.99 -4.45 -7.86
C LYS A 105 -25.55 -5.88 -8.19
N SER A 106 -24.56 -6.10 -9.05
CA SER A 106 -24.00 -7.41 -9.38
C SER A 106 -22.55 -7.31 -9.87
N GLY A 107 -21.82 -8.44 -9.84
CA GLY A 107 -20.49 -8.56 -10.45
C GLY A 107 -20.51 -8.51 -11.98
N GLU A 108 -21.62 -8.91 -12.62
CA GLU A 108 -21.78 -8.80 -14.08
C GLU A 108 -21.75 -7.34 -14.55
N ASN A 109 -22.41 -6.45 -13.80
CA ASN A 109 -22.43 -5.02 -14.10
C ASN A 109 -21.06 -4.35 -13.93
N PHE A 110 -20.13 -4.98 -13.20
CA PHE A 110 -18.74 -4.49 -13.09
C PHE A 110 -18.01 -4.47 -14.44
N LYS A 111 -18.54 -5.17 -15.46
CA LYS A 111 -18.09 -5.02 -16.85
C LYS A 111 -18.08 -3.56 -17.31
N LEU A 112 -19.04 -2.74 -16.87
CA LEU A 112 -19.06 -1.31 -17.21
C LEU A 112 -17.86 -0.55 -16.65
N ILE A 113 -17.40 -0.93 -15.46
CA ILE A 113 -16.20 -0.35 -14.83
C ILE A 113 -14.95 -0.79 -15.58
N TYR A 114 -14.87 -2.07 -15.95
CA TYR A 114 -13.77 -2.62 -16.75
C TYR A 114 -13.66 -1.94 -18.12
N ASP A 115 -14.77 -1.86 -18.86
CA ASP A 115 -14.81 -1.25 -20.20
C ASP A 115 -14.37 0.23 -20.18
N LEU A 116 -14.74 0.98 -19.13
CA LEU A 116 -14.30 2.37 -18.95
C LEU A 116 -12.82 2.45 -18.56
N ALA A 117 -12.38 1.60 -17.64
CA ALA A 117 -10.99 1.55 -17.21
C ALA A 117 -10.04 1.26 -18.37
N ASP A 118 -10.41 0.34 -19.26
CA ASP A 118 -9.62 -0.03 -20.43
C ASP A 118 -9.47 1.16 -21.40
N LYS A 119 -10.53 1.94 -21.61
CA LYS A 119 -10.46 3.16 -22.45
C LYS A 119 -9.58 4.26 -21.87
N LEU A 120 -9.47 4.31 -20.54
CA LEU A 120 -8.68 5.32 -19.84
C LEU A 120 -7.26 4.83 -19.49
N ASN A 121 -6.94 3.57 -19.81
CA ASN A 121 -5.75 2.88 -19.31
C ASN A 121 -5.62 3.04 -17.78
N ALA A 122 -6.73 2.86 -17.08
CA ALA A 122 -6.88 3.08 -15.65
C ALA A 122 -6.87 1.75 -14.88
N ALA A 123 -6.51 1.81 -13.60
CA ALA A 123 -6.76 0.69 -12.68
C ALA A 123 -8.23 0.65 -12.25
N VAL A 124 -8.63 -0.50 -11.71
CA VAL A 124 -9.99 -0.71 -11.21
C VAL A 124 -9.99 -0.81 -9.70
N GLY A 125 -10.81 0.02 -9.06
CA GLY A 125 -11.02 0.00 -7.61
C GLY A 125 -12.42 -0.46 -7.22
N ALA A 126 -12.59 -0.79 -5.95
CA ALA A 126 -13.86 -1.20 -5.40
C ALA A 126 -14.08 -0.70 -3.97
N SER A 127 -15.34 -0.38 -3.63
CA SER A 127 -15.73 -0.16 -2.25
C SER A 127 -15.80 -1.49 -1.47
N ARG A 128 -15.64 -1.43 -0.13
CA ARG A 128 -15.87 -2.59 0.75
C ARG A 128 -17.22 -3.29 0.49
N ALA A 129 -18.28 -2.52 0.27
CA ALA A 129 -19.61 -3.07 0.04
C ALA A 129 -19.73 -3.90 -1.25
N ALA A 130 -18.89 -3.65 -2.26
CA ALA A 130 -18.85 -4.46 -3.48
C ALA A 130 -18.07 -5.77 -3.25
N VAL A 131 -17.00 -5.71 -2.46
CA VAL A 131 -16.21 -6.88 -2.05
C VAL A 131 -17.03 -7.80 -1.15
N ASP A 132 -17.65 -7.26 -0.11
CA ASP A 132 -18.48 -8.01 0.84
C ASP A 132 -19.70 -8.65 0.15
N ALA A 133 -20.18 -8.05 -0.96
CA ALA A 133 -21.27 -8.60 -1.79
C ALA A 133 -20.79 -9.62 -2.85
N GLY A 134 -19.49 -9.92 -2.92
CA GLY A 134 -18.92 -10.89 -3.86
C GLY A 134 -18.85 -10.41 -5.31
N TYR A 135 -18.95 -9.10 -5.58
CA TYR A 135 -18.89 -8.59 -6.95
C TYR A 135 -17.48 -8.63 -7.53
N VAL A 136 -16.49 -8.44 -6.67
CA VAL A 136 -15.05 -8.38 -7.00
C VAL A 136 -14.20 -8.84 -5.82
N ALA A 137 -12.93 -9.16 -6.08
CA ALA A 137 -11.97 -9.60 -5.09
C ALA A 137 -11.49 -8.46 -4.16
N ASN A 138 -11.00 -8.83 -2.97
CA ASN A 138 -10.60 -7.89 -1.91
C ASN A 138 -9.36 -7.06 -2.25
N ASP A 139 -8.50 -7.54 -3.14
CA ASP A 139 -7.32 -6.83 -3.65
C ASP A 139 -7.65 -5.58 -4.47
N LEU A 140 -8.90 -5.44 -4.94
CA LEU A 140 -9.41 -4.23 -5.58
C LEU A 140 -9.98 -3.22 -4.58
N GLN A 141 -10.07 -3.57 -3.28
CA GLN A 141 -10.66 -2.68 -2.29
C GLN A 141 -9.82 -1.41 -2.10
N VAL A 142 -10.46 -0.24 -2.22
CA VAL A 142 -9.86 1.07 -1.91
C VAL A 142 -10.41 1.59 -0.58
N GLY A 143 -9.54 2.15 0.26
CA GLY A 143 -9.91 2.82 1.51
C GLY A 143 -9.09 2.35 2.71
N GLN A 144 -9.56 2.67 3.92
CA GLN A 144 -8.79 2.46 5.17
C GLN A 144 -8.30 1.01 5.38
N THR A 145 -9.12 0.02 5.03
CA THR A 145 -8.80 -1.41 5.16
C THR A 145 -8.38 -2.04 3.83
N GLY A 146 -8.20 -1.23 2.79
CA GLY A 146 -7.81 -1.65 1.45
C GLY A 146 -6.53 -0.93 1.02
N LYS A 147 -6.36 -0.78 -0.30
CA LYS A 147 -5.26 0.00 -0.87
C LYS A 147 -5.53 1.49 -0.74
N ILE A 148 -4.48 2.23 -0.39
CA ILE A 148 -4.46 3.70 -0.45
C ILE A 148 -3.96 4.07 -1.84
N VAL A 149 -4.70 4.93 -2.53
CA VAL A 149 -4.41 5.38 -3.89
C VAL A 149 -4.38 6.90 -3.93
N ALA A 150 -3.56 7.46 -4.82
CA ALA A 150 -3.50 8.89 -5.11
C ALA A 150 -3.28 9.09 -6.64
N PRO A 151 -4.23 8.64 -7.47
CA PRO A 151 -4.13 8.76 -8.93
C PRO A 151 -4.11 10.21 -9.41
#